data_AF-A0A5E4QQJ3-F1
#
_entry.id   AF-A0A5E4QQJ3-F1
#
_cell.length_a   1.000
_cell.length_b   1.000
_cell.length_c   1.000
_cell.angle_alpha   90.00
_cell.angle_beta   90.00
_cell.angle_gamma   90.00
#
_symmetry.space_group_name_H-M   'P 1'
#
loop_
_entity.id
_entity.type
_entity.pdbx_description
1 polymer ?
#
loop_
_entity_poly.entity_id
_entity_poly.type
_entity_poly.pdbx_seq_one_letter_code
_entity_poly.pdbx_strand_id
1 'polypeptide(L)'
;MKRKICLIDNFETCKEVFREKLNKKLSVNMYMNTIWYKSLLNADKSCIKEEKIRKIHYKFDDDREMVEEYNTDTKVLLRRAWKVKGKLGCDGKWDVEVGDPIPEAVISNDCADIIESKDQPVVTRRNTRVNLEWRIRNLPYPIETYCIKANNDDKCIIVSTTNKKYYKKLQVPELKRLGLNVDQANIQSSHKFNTLIIMYKKPQQLLDMEMEWFKEVEKVKPIKDIPNECKTH
;
A
#
# COMPACT_ATOMS: atom_id res chain seq x y z
N MET A 1 -19.72 -55.59 -21.33
CA MET A 1 -18.36 -55.10 -21.02
C MET A 1 -18.47 -54.08 -19.89
N LYS A 2 -18.15 -54.46 -18.64
CA LYS A 2 -18.12 -53.52 -17.51
C LYS A 2 -16.73 -52.86 -17.48
N ARG A 3 -16.66 -51.54 -17.75
CA ARG A 3 -15.44 -50.75 -17.62
C ARG A 3 -15.02 -50.74 -16.14
N LYS A 4 -13.87 -51.34 -15.82
CA LYS A 4 -13.19 -51.14 -14.54
C LYS A 4 -12.70 -49.70 -14.50
N ILE A 5 -13.32 -48.87 -13.66
CA ILE A 5 -12.81 -47.55 -13.31
C ILE A 5 -11.55 -47.80 -12.48
N CYS A 6 -10.39 -47.37 -12.99
CA CYS A 6 -9.11 -47.55 -12.34
C CYS A 6 -9.04 -46.65 -11.11
N LEU A 7 -8.94 -47.23 -9.92
CA LEU A 7 -8.85 -46.50 -8.64
C LEU A 7 -7.56 -45.67 -8.49
N ILE A 8 -6.61 -45.82 -9.42
CA ILE A 8 -5.28 -45.22 -9.37
C ILE A 8 -5.33 -43.74 -9.80
N ASP A 9 -6.10 -43.40 -10.83
CA ASP A 9 -6.19 -42.02 -11.37
C ASP A 9 -6.77 -41.02 -10.35
N ASN A 10 -7.66 -41.50 -9.48
CA ASN A 10 -8.25 -40.67 -8.41
C ASN A 10 -7.26 -40.36 -7.29
N PHE A 11 -6.28 -41.24 -7.01
CA PHE A 11 -5.34 -41.06 -5.92
C PHE A 11 -4.25 -40.04 -6.27
N GLU A 12 -3.81 -40.02 -7.53
CA GLU A 12 -2.81 -39.08 -8.03
C GLU A 12 -3.38 -37.65 -8.12
N THR A 13 -4.60 -37.52 -8.62
CA THR A 13 -5.35 -36.25 -8.62
C THR A 13 -5.57 -35.70 -7.20
N CYS A 14 -5.86 -36.57 -6.22
CA CYS A 14 -6.04 -36.14 -4.83
C CYS A 14 -4.73 -35.66 -4.18
N LYS A 15 -3.59 -36.30 -4.52
CA LYS A 15 -2.26 -35.88 -4.06
C LYS A 15 -1.86 -34.53 -4.62
N GLU A 16 -2.15 -34.24 -5.88
CA GLU A 16 -1.87 -32.94 -6.49
C GLU A 16 -2.68 -31.83 -5.83
N VAL A 17 -3.99 -32.02 -5.66
CA VAL A 17 -4.86 -31.06 -4.95
C VAL A 17 -4.41 -30.83 -3.50
N PHE A 18 -3.99 -31.90 -2.81
CA PHE A 18 -3.48 -31.78 -1.44
C PHE A 18 -2.14 -31.02 -1.41
N ARG A 19 -1.23 -31.31 -2.34
CA ARG A 19 0.07 -30.63 -2.47
C ARG A 19 -0.09 -29.15 -2.81
N GLU A 20 -1.02 -28.80 -3.70
CA GLU A 20 -1.39 -27.42 -4.00
C GLU A 20 -1.99 -26.71 -2.78
N LYS A 21 -2.90 -27.36 -2.05
CA LYS A 21 -3.45 -26.81 -0.80
C LYS A 21 -2.37 -26.60 0.26
N LEU A 22 -1.43 -27.53 0.38
CA LEU A 22 -0.34 -27.46 1.36
C LEU A 22 0.67 -26.36 0.98
N ASN A 23 1.04 -26.25 -0.30
CA ASN A 23 1.89 -25.18 -0.82
C ASN A 23 1.22 -23.81 -0.70
N LYS A 24 -0.09 -23.72 -0.97
CA LYS A 24 -0.88 -22.51 -0.76
C LYS A 24 -0.88 -22.12 0.72
N LYS A 25 -1.12 -23.08 1.63
CA LYS A 25 -1.08 -22.86 3.09
C LYS A 25 0.31 -22.47 3.60
N LEU A 26 1.38 -23.08 3.08
CA LEU A 26 2.76 -22.68 3.39
C LEU A 26 3.05 -21.25 2.93
N SER A 27 2.61 -20.87 1.72
CA SER A 27 2.80 -19.52 1.19
C SER A 27 2.02 -18.45 1.96
N VAL A 28 0.81 -18.80 2.45
CA VAL A 28 -0.04 -17.93 3.28
C VAL A 28 0.58 -17.71 4.67
N ASN A 29 1.32 -18.67 5.21
CA ASN A 29 1.97 -18.48 6.51
C ASN A 29 3.30 -17.71 6.45
N MET A 30 3.84 -17.44 5.26
CA MET A 30 5.16 -16.83 5.14
C MET A 30 5.17 -15.34 5.51
N TYR A 31 4.10 -14.59 5.20
CA TYR A 31 4.04 -13.16 5.49
C TYR A 31 3.94 -12.86 7.00
N MET A 32 3.36 -13.77 7.79
CA MET A 32 3.27 -13.68 9.25
C MET A 32 4.64 -13.59 9.92
N ASN A 33 5.67 -14.15 9.27
CA ASN A 33 7.04 -14.16 9.78
C ASN A 33 7.84 -12.92 9.42
N THR A 34 7.32 -12.05 8.55
CA THR A 34 8.01 -10.82 8.15
C THR A 34 8.16 -9.86 9.33
N ILE A 35 9.27 -9.12 9.37
CA ILE A 35 9.52 -8.07 10.36
C ILE A 35 8.37 -7.07 10.37
N TRP A 36 7.88 -6.73 9.18
CA TRP A 36 6.73 -5.84 9.00
C TRP A 36 5.48 -6.34 9.72
N TYR A 37 5.02 -7.56 9.41
CA TYR A 37 3.80 -8.10 10.00
C TYR A 37 3.89 -8.19 11.53
N LYS A 38 5.03 -8.67 12.04
CA LYS A 38 5.29 -8.74 13.49
C LYS A 38 5.30 -7.36 14.15
N SER A 39 5.91 -6.36 13.52
CA SER A 39 5.94 -4.99 14.04
C SER A 39 4.53 -4.42 14.15
N LEU A 40 3.67 -4.66 13.15
CA LEU A 40 2.29 -4.22 13.22
C LEU A 40 1.52 -4.99 14.30
N LEU A 41 1.70 -6.31 14.40
CA LEU A 41 1.03 -7.14 15.41
C LEU A 41 1.38 -6.69 16.83
N ASN A 42 2.65 -6.41 17.10
CA ASN A 42 3.15 -6.04 18.43
C ASN A 42 2.88 -4.57 18.81
N ALA A 43 2.69 -3.68 17.83
CA ALA A 43 2.43 -2.27 18.10
C ALA A 43 1.17 -2.06 18.95
N ASP A 44 1.18 -1.04 19.80
CA ASP A 44 -0.02 -0.55 20.46
C ASP A 44 -0.95 0.07 19.41
N LYS A 45 -2.24 -0.29 19.47
CA LYS A 45 -3.24 0.12 18.47
C LYS A 45 -4.40 0.83 19.13
N SER A 46 -4.74 2.00 18.61
CA SER A 46 -6.01 2.65 18.88
C SER A 46 -6.84 2.75 17.60
N CYS A 47 -8.16 2.75 17.73
CA CYS A 47 -9.07 2.78 16.61
C CYS A 47 -10.11 3.89 16.77
N ILE A 48 -10.33 4.64 15.70
CA ILE A 48 -11.46 5.56 15.53
C ILE A 48 -12.25 5.05 14.32
N LYS A 49 -13.59 5.00 14.44
CA LYS A 49 -14.46 4.57 13.35
C LYS A 49 -15.45 5.68 13.04
N GLU A 50 -15.36 6.23 11.84
CA GLU A 50 -16.21 7.29 11.30
C GLU A 50 -16.98 6.71 10.11
N GLU A 51 -18.28 6.47 10.24
CA GLU A 51 -19.17 5.87 9.21
C GLU A 51 -18.53 4.70 8.40
N LYS A 52 -17.86 5.02 7.29
CA LYS A 52 -17.24 4.10 6.32
C LYS A 52 -15.72 4.00 6.40
N ILE A 53 -15.08 4.75 7.30
CA ILE A 53 -13.64 4.80 7.48
C ILE A 53 -13.30 4.26 8.86
N ARG A 54 -12.39 3.29 8.89
CA ARG A 54 -11.74 2.81 10.11
C ARG A 54 -10.31 3.33 10.12
N LYS A 55 -10.00 4.19 11.07
CA LYS A 55 -8.68 4.77 11.28
C LYS A 55 -7.99 4.03 12.42
N ILE A 56 -6.81 3.49 12.16
CA ILE A 56 -5.97 2.83 13.15
C ILE A 56 -4.71 3.66 13.34
N HIS A 57 -4.44 4.05 14.59
CA HIS A 57 -3.16 4.63 14.98
C HIS A 57 -2.33 3.56 15.65
N TYR A 58 -1.08 3.45 15.19
CA TYR A 58 -0.07 2.52 15.67
C TYR A 58 1.02 3.30 16.40
N LYS A 59 1.37 2.84 17.60
CA LYS A 59 2.57 3.27 18.32
C LYS A 59 3.50 2.06 18.45
N PHE A 60 4.69 2.19 17.86
CA PHE A 60 5.71 1.13 17.86
C PHE A 60 6.65 1.29 19.06
N ASP A 61 7.34 0.22 19.42
CA ASP A 61 8.31 0.18 20.53
C ASP A 61 9.51 1.14 20.34
N ASP A 62 9.76 1.59 19.10
CA ASP A 62 10.84 2.52 18.75
C ASP A 62 10.38 4.00 18.66
N ASP A 63 9.25 4.31 19.29
CA ASP A 63 8.58 5.61 19.30
C ASP A 63 8.15 6.12 17.93
N ARG A 64 8.14 5.27 16.90
CA ARG A 64 7.49 5.63 15.63
C ARG A 64 5.98 5.57 15.79
N GLU A 65 5.31 6.43 15.03
CA GLU A 65 3.86 6.41 14.90
C GLU A 65 3.47 6.26 13.44
N MET A 66 2.40 5.51 13.19
CA MET A 66 1.80 5.34 11.87
C MET A 66 0.29 5.40 11.99
N VAL A 67 -0.38 5.97 10.98
CA VAL A 67 -1.83 5.94 10.86
C VAL A 67 -2.21 5.25 9.56
N GLU A 68 -3.15 4.31 9.65
CA GLU A 68 -3.81 3.69 8.49
C GLU A 68 -5.30 4.00 8.49
N GLU A 69 -5.83 4.28 7.30
CA GLU A 69 -7.27 4.47 7.08
C GLU A 69 -7.75 3.40 6.12
N TYR A 70 -8.78 2.67 6.54
CA TYR A 70 -9.42 1.61 5.76
C TYR A 70 -10.84 1.97 5.43
N ASN A 71 -11.26 1.68 4.21
CA ASN A 71 -12.68 1.67 3.87
C ASN A 71 -13.33 0.39 4.41
N THR A 72 -14.40 0.52 5.20
CA THR A 72 -15.05 -0.63 5.86
C THR A 72 -15.79 -1.55 4.89
N ASP A 73 -16.31 -1.00 3.79
CA ASP A 73 -17.12 -1.75 2.82
C ASP A 73 -16.24 -2.57 1.88
N THR A 74 -15.18 -1.95 1.38
CA THR A 74 -14.26 -2.54 0.39
C THR A 74 -13.05 -3.22 1.02
N LYS A 75 -12.76 -2.93 2.30
CA LYS A 75 -11.60 -3.43 3.06
C LYS A 75 -10.25 -2.97 2.50
N VAL A 76 -10.25 -1.94 1.66
CA VAL A 76 -9.06 -1.39 1.02
C VAL A 76 -8.40 -0.36 1.94
N LEU A 77 -7.07 -0.45 2.06
CA LEU A 77 -6.24 0.60 2.67
C LEU A 77 -6.28 1.85 1.79
N LEU A 78 -6.89 2.92 2.29
CA LEU A 78 -7.01 4.20 1.60
C LEU A 78 -5.78 5.08 1.83
N ARG A 79 -5.30 5.13 3.07
CA ARG A 79 -4.17 5.95 3.47
C ARG A 79 -3.26 5.22 4.44
N ARG A 80 -1.95 5.41 4.30
CA ARG A 80 -0.94 5.08 5.31
C ARG A 80 0.03 6.25 5.42
N ALA A 81 0.17 6.79 6.62
CA ALA A 81 1.09 7.90 6.90
C ALA A 81 1.94 7.62 8.13
N TRP A 82 3.20 8.06 8.10
CA TRP A 82 4.17 7.92 9.16
C TRP A 82 4.47 9.27 9.81
N LYS A 83 4.57 9.31 11.13
CA LYS A 83 5.02 10.51 11.85
C LYS A 83 6.55 10.59 11.78
N VAL A 84 7.07 11.61 11.10
CA VAL A 84 8.51 11.84 10.98
C VAL A 84 8.97 12.68 12.15
N LYS A 85 9.97 12.26 12.93
CA LYS A 85 10.50 13.10 14.03
C LYS A 85 11.03 14.43 13.47
N GLY A 86 10.58 15.55 14.02
CA GLY A 86 11.02 16.88 13.59
C GLY A 86 12.50 17.12 13.94
N LYS A 87 13.15 18.05 13.22
CA LYS A 87 14.48 18.55 13.61
C LYS A 87 14.31 19.44 14.85
N LEU A 88 15.22 19.33 15.83
CA LEU A 88 15.34 20.24 16.98
C LEU A 88 14.04 20.50 17.77
N GLY A 89 13.27 19.45 18.08
CA GLY A 89 12.13 19.55 19.00
C GLY A 89 10.84 20.14 18.42
N CYS A 90 10.79 20.41 17.10
CA CYS A 90 9.54 20.72 16.42
C CYS A 90 8.68 19.47 16.24
N ASP A 91 7.36 19.65 16.21
CA ASP A 91 6.42 18.59 15.89
C ASP A 91 6.69 18.00 14.50
N GLY A 92 6.61 16.68 14.46
CA GLY A 92 6.91 15.90 13.27
C GLY A 92 5.88 16.07 12.15
N LYS A 93 6.34 16.26 10.91
CA LYS A 93 5.46 16.19 9.73
C LYS A 93 5.03 14.74 9.47
N TRP A 94 3.82 14.56 8.94
CA TRP A 94 3.32 13.26 8.49
C TRP A 94 3.78 12.99 7.05
N ASP A 95 4.52 11.91 6.84
CA ASP A 95 4.91 11.44 5.52
C ASP A 95 3.91 10.40 5.01
N VAL A 96 3.27 10.68 3.87
CA VAL A 96 2.20 9.86 3.32
C VAL A 96 2.77 8.82 2.37
N GLU A 97 2.75 7.55 2.78
CA GLU A 97 3.21 6.41 1.97
C GLU A 97 2.17 5.96 0.94
N VAL A 98 0.89 5.99 1.31
CA VAL A 98 -0.26 5.60 0.49
C VAL A 98 -1.37 6.61 0.71
N GLY A 99 -2.10 6.97 -0.35
CA GLY A 99 -3.21 7.90 -0.30
C GLY A 99 -2.83 9.28 -0.84
N ASP A 100 -3.78 10.19 -0.81
CA ASP A 100 -3.54 11.58 -1.19
C ASP A 100 -2.69 12.27 -0.10
N PRO A 101 -1.81 13.21 -0.46
CA PRO A 101 -1.03 13.97 0.52
C PRO A 101 -1.97 14.70 1.49
N ILE A 102 -1.55 14.88 2.73
CA ILE A 102 -2.28 15.72 3.68
C ILE A 102 -2.11 17.16 3.19
N PRO A 103 -3.20 17.90 2.93
CA PRO A 103 -3.08 19.31 2.60
C PRO A 103 -2.29 19.99 3.72
N GLU A 104 -1.17 20.61 3.39
CA GLU A 104 -0.52 21.50 4.35
C GLU A 104 -1.54 22.60 4.64
N ALA A 105 -2.03 22.67 5.87
CA ALA A 105 -2.82 23.81 6.31
C ALA A 105 -1.97 25.04 6.03
N VAL A 106 -2.51 25.98 5.26
CA VAL A 106 -1.85 27.20 4.79
C VAL A 106 -1.08 27.81 5.97
N ILE A 107 0.24 27.59 6.01
CA ILE A 107 1.09 28.27 6.96
C ILE A 107 0.99 29.74 6.54
N SER A 108 0.56 30.55 7.48
CA SER A 108 0.33 31.99 7.37
C SER A 108 1.36 32.68 6.47
N ASN A 109 0.84 33.42 5.51
CA ASN A 109 1.50 34.32 4.56
C ASN A 109 2.52 35.27 5.22
N ASP A 110 3.77 34.89 5.43
CA ASP A 110 4.84 35.87 5.73
C ASP A 110 6.26 35.44 5.35
N CYS A 111 6.40 34.39 4.54
CA CYS A 111 7.67 34.07 3.92
C CYS A 111 7.46 34.06 2.40
N ALA A 112 8.32 34.75 1.66
CA ALA A 112 8.34 34.73 0.20
C ALA A 112 8.79 33.32 -0.24
N ASP A 113 7.87 32.36 -0.12
CA ASP A 113 8.15 30.96 -0.30
C ASP A 113 8.29 30.66 -1.79
N ILE A 114 9.45 30.13 -2.15
CA ILE A 114 9.68 29.52 -3.46
C ILE A 114 8.75 28.31 -3.53
N ILE A 115 7.62 28.47 -4.21
CA ILE A 115 6.64 27.40 -4.41
C ILE A 115 6.98 26.66 -5.70
N GLU A 116 6.87 25.33 -5.65
CA GLU A 116 7.06 24.49 -6.81
C GLU A 116 6.05 24.82 -7.93
N SER A 117 6.49 24.76 -9.19
CA SER A 117 5.61 25.06 -10.33
C SER A 117 4.42 24.11 -10.37
N LYS A 118 3.23 24.65 -10.67
CA LYS A 118 2.01 23.86 -10.87
C LYS A 118 2.13 22.82 -11.99
N ASP A 119 3.08 23.04 -12.91
CA ASP A 119 3.31 22.18 -14.07
C ASP A 119 4.34 21.07 -13.79
N GLN A 120 4.90 20.99 -12.59
CA GLN A 120 5.84 19.92 -12.27
C GLN A 120 5.11 18.55 -12.19
N PRO A 121 5.77 17.43 -12.53
CA PRO A 121 5.17 16.12 -12.36
C PRO A 121 4.89 15.78 -10.90
N VAL A 122 3.63 15.47 -10.59
CA VAL A 122 3.20 15.09 -9.23
C VAL A 122 2.75 13.64 -9.22
N VAL A 123 3.38 12.83 -8.37
CA VAL A 123 3.03 11.42 -8.16
C VAL A 123 2.04 11.31 -7.01
N THR A 124 0.94 10.59 -7.24
CA THR A 124 -0.01 10.17 -6.20
C THR A 124 -0.12 8.66 -6.22
N ARG A 125 -0.42 8.07 -5.06
CA ARG A 125 -0.45 6.63 -4.89
C ARG A 125 -1.75 6.19 -4.25
N ARG A 126 -2.40 5.19 -4.84
CA ARG A 126 -3.67 4.65 -4.35
C ARG A 126 -3.65 3.14 -4.40
N ASN A 127 -4.43 2.52 -3.52
CA ASN A 127 -4.69 1.10 -3.58
C ASN A 127 -6.12 0.86 -4.05
N THR A 128 -6.28 -0.19 -4.83
CA THR A 128 -7.57 -0.81 -5.08
C THR A 128 -7.58 -2.20 -4.44
N ARG A 129 -8.69 -2.92 -4.61
CA ARG A 129 -8.79 -4.30 -4.12
C ARG A 129 -7.78 -5.25 -4.78
N VAL A 130 -7.41 -4.99 -6.04
CA VAL A 130 -6.59 -5.93 -6.86
C VAL A 130 -5.30 -5.32 -7.41
N ASN A 131 -5.16 -3.99 -7.40
CA ASN A 131 -4.01 -3.29 -7.95
C ASN A 131 -3.43 -2.27 -6.96
N LEU A 132 -2.12 -2.07 -7.02
CA LEU A 132 -1.45 -0.86 -6.57
C LEU A 132 -1.44 0.13 -7.74
N GLU A 133 -1.75 1.40 -7.51
CA GLU A 133 -1.87 2.40 -8.55
C GLU A 133 -1.01 3.63 -8.25
N TRP A 134 -0.29 4.09 -9.27
CA TRP A 134 0.38 5.39 -9.27
C TRP A 134 -0.20 6.25 -10.38
N ARG A 135 -0.50 7.50 -10.07
CA ARG A 135 -0.85 8.51 -11.07
C ARG A 135 0.19 9.61 -11.05
N ILE A 136 0.80 9.85 -12.19
CA ILE A 136 1.76 10.92 -12.38
C ILE A 136 1.12 11.96 -13.28
N ARG A 137 0.69 13.08 -12.69
CA ARG A 137 0.11 14.21 -13.41
C ARG A 137 1.21 15.07 -14.05
N ASN A 138 0.81 15.97 -14.93
CA ASN A 138 1.68 16.93 -15.62
C ASN A 138 2.77 16.25 -16.46
N LEU A 139 2.42 15.13 -17.08
CA LEU A 139 3.27 14.42 -18.03
C LEU A 139 2.68 14.59 -19.44
N PRO A 140 3.19 15.52 -20.27
CA PRO A 140 2.53 15.92 -21.51
C PRO A 140 2.81 15.00 -22.70
N TYR A 141 3.86 14.16 -22.62
CA TYR A 141 4.24 13.28 -23.72
C TYR A 141 3.23 12.13 -23.88
N PRO A 142 3.04 11.61 -25.10
CA PRO A 142 2.15 10.47 -25.33
C PRO A 142 2.72 9.16 -24.78
N ILE A 143 1.88 8.12 -24.65
CA ILE A 143 2.21 6.89 -23.91
C ILE A 143 3.49 6.19 -24.44
N GLU A 144 3.70 6.20 -25.75
CA GLU A 144 4.84 5.60 -26.43
C GLU A 144 6.19 6.25 -26.08
N THR A 145 6.18 7.46 -25.51
CA THR A 145 7.40 8.13 -25.05
C THR A 145 7.88 7.56 -23.71
N TYR A 146 7.01 6.92 -22.93
CA TYR A 146 7.36 6.40 -21.61
C TYR A 146 7.83 4.94 -21.69
N CYS A 147 8.90 4.66 -20.97
CA CYS A 147 9.41 3.32 -20.72
C CYS A 147 9.22 3.00 -19.23
N ILE A 148 8.40 1.98 -18.96
CA ILE A 148 8.01 1.57 -17.61
C ILE A 148 8.54 0.16 -17.37
N LYS A 149 9.50 0.02 -16.45
CA LYS A 149 10.24 -1.22 -16.23
C LYS A 149 10.24 -1.63 -14.76
N ALA A 150 10.06 -2.91 -14.50
CA ALA A 150 10.36 -3.51 -13.21
C ALA A 150 11.88 -3.47 -12.97
N ASN A 151 12.30 -3.04 -11.78
CA ASN A 151 13.69 -3.09 -11.34
C ASN A 151 13.75 -3.84 -10.00
N ASN A 152 14.42 -4.98 -10.00
CA ASN A 152 14.53 -5.84 -8.83
C ASN A 152 15.76 -5.54 -7.95
N ASP A 153 16.75 -4.81 -8.47
CA ASP A 153 17.90 -4.35 -7.69
C ASP A 153 17.45 -3.39 -6.59
N ASP A 154 16.60 -2.42 -6.97
CA ASP A 154 16.01 -1.42 -6.07
C ASP A 154 14.60 -1.79 -5.58
N LYS A 155 14.04 -2.91 -6.06
CA LYS A 155 12.65 -3.34 -5.81
C LYS A 155 11.61 -2.25 -6.08
N CYS A 156 11.71 -1.61 -7.24
CA CYS A 156 10.86 -0.50 -7.65
C CYS A 156 10.38 -0.64 -9.11
N ILE A 157 9.44 0.21 -9.51
CA ILE A 157 9.08 0.41 -10.92
C ILE A 157 9.77 1.69 -11.41
N ILE A 158 10.56 1.58 -12.47
CA ILE A 158 11.23 2.73 -13.10
C ILE A 158 10.33 3.26 -14.21
N VAL A 159 10.06 4.56 -14.16
CA VAL A 159 9.42 5.31 -15.24
C VAL A 159 10.47 6.24 -15.83
N SER A 160 10.66 6.18 -17.13
CA SER A 160 11.59 7.03 -17.86
C SER A 160 11.00 7.46 -19.20
N THR A 161 11.54 8.50 -19.82
CA THR A 161 11.17 8.89 -21.19
C THR A 161 12.32 8.67 -22.18
N THR A 162 11.99 8.37 -23.43
CA THR A 162 12.98 8.19 -24.52
C THR A 162 13.82 9.45 -24.76
N ASN A 163 13.22 10.63 -24.59
CA ASN A 163 13.89 11.94 -24.68
C ASN A 163 14.67 12.33 -23.40
N LYS A 164 14.72 11.46 -22.38
CA LYS A 164 15.42 11.67 -21.10
C LYS A 164 14.95 12.89 -20.28
N LYS A 165 13.78 13.43 -20.57
CA LYS A 165 13.19 14.56 -19.83
C LYS A 165 12.56 14.17 -18.49
N TYR A 166 12.23 12.91 -18.30
CA TYR A 166 11.63 12.43 -17.07
C TYR A 166 12.23 11.09 -16.63
N TYR A 167 12.48 10.98 -15.33
CA TYR A 167 12.91 9.75 -14.67
C TYR A 167 12.34 9.71 -13.25
N LYS A 168 11.73 8.59 -12.87
CA LYS A 168 11.20 8.38 -11.51
C LYS A 168 11.28 6.92 -11.11
N LYS A 169 11.73 6.66 -9.88
CA LYS A 169 11.60 5.36 -9.22
C LYS A 169 10.35 5.35 -8.36
N LEU A 170 9.39 4.50 -8.69
CA LEU A 170 8.18 4.26 -7.91
C LEU A 170 8.43 3.09 -6.96
N GLN A 171 8.57 3.41 -5.69
CA GLN A 171 8.79 2.40 -4.65
C GLN A 171 7.57 1.49 -4.53
N VAL A 172 7.81 0.20 -4.28
CA VAL A 172 6.74 -0.79 -4.01
C VAL A 172 6.96 -1.44 -2.63
N PRO A 173 6.72 -0.69 -1.52
CA PRO A 173 7.04 -1.15 -0.16
C PRO A 173 6.39 -2.48 0.22
N GLU A 174 5.19 -2.78 -0.29
CA GLU A 174 4.44 -4.00 -0.01
C GLU A 174 5.21 -5.24 -0.48
N LEU A 175 5.74 -5.21 -1.71
CA LEU A 175 6.53 -6.32 -2.23
C LEU A 175 7.86 -6.41 -1.49
N LYS A 176 8.50 -5.27 -1.18
CA LYS A 176 9.72 -5.25 -0.37
C LYS A 176 9.50 -5.88 1.01
N ARG A 177 8.41 -5.54 1.70
CA ARG A 177 8.02 -6.10 3.01
C ARG A 177 7.75 -7.59 2.97
N LEU A 178 7.17 -8.07 1.87
CA LEU A 178 6.91 -9.49 1.64
C LEU A 178 8.11 -10.26 1.06
N GLY A 179 9.21 -9.58 0.76
CA GLY A 179 10.37 -10.18 0.11
C GLY A 179 10.14 -10.58 -1.35
N LEU A 180 9.11 -10.06 -2.00
CA LEU A 180 8.73 -10.38 -3.37
C LEU A 180 9.48 -9.50 -4.38
N ASN A 181 9.66 -10.04 -5.58
CA ASN A 181 10.18 -9.32 -6.73
C ASN A 181 9.05 -8.52 -7.41
N VAL A 182 9.45 -7.43 -8.07
CA VAL A 182 8.59 -6.67 -8.99
C VAL A 182 8.60 -7.41 -10.33
N ASP A 183 7.42 -7.85 -10.76
CA ASP A 183 7.25 -8.57 -12.02
C ASP A 183 6.73 -7.63 -13.12
N GLN A 184 7.43 -7.60 -14.25
CA GLN A 184 7.04 -6.80 -15.41
C GLN A 184 5.65 -7.19 -15.94
N ALA A 185 5.28 -8.48 -15.87
CA ALA A 185 4.01 -8.96 -16.39
C ALA A 185 2.79 -8.43 -15.61
N ASN A 186 3.01 -7.99 -14.36
CA ASN A 186 1.97 -7.40 -13.52
C ASN A 186 1.82 -5.88 -13.71
N ILE A 187 2.70 -5.25 -14.49
CA ILE A 187 2.66 -3.81 -14.76
C ILE A 187 1.75 -3.54 -15.97
N GLN A 188 0.79 -2.64 -15.78
CA GLN A 188 -0.03 -2.09 -16.85
C GLN A 188 0.03 -0.56 -16.78
N SER A 189 -0.06 0.10 -17.93
CA SER A 189 0.00 1.55 -17.99
C SER A 189 -0.92 2.13 -19.04
N SER A 190 -1.48 3.30 -18.75
CA SER A 190 -2.24 4.11 -19.70
C SER A 190 -1.91 5.58 -19.49
N HIS A 191 -2.13 6.40 -20.52
CA HIS A 191 -1.93 7.84 -20.45
C HIS A 191 -3.15 8.55 -20.98
N LYS A 192 -3.67 9.49 -20.19
CA LYS A 192 -4.81 10.33 -20.58
C LYS A 192 -4.78 11.64 -19.80
N PHE A 193 -5.16 12.74 -20.44
CA PHE A 193 -5.26 14.06 -19.79
C PHE A 193 -3.97 14.46 -19.04
N ASN A 194 -2.83 14.38 -19.73
CA ASN A 194 -1.50 14.66 -19.17
C ASN A 194 -1.17 13.88 -17.88
N THR A 195 -1.78 12.70 -17.72
CA THR A 195 -1.62 11.86 -16.55
C THR A 195 -1.24 10.44 -16.98
N LEU A 196 -0.07 9.99 -16.54
CA LEU A 196 0.35 8.60 -16.67
C LEU A 196 -0.21 7.81 -15.49
N ILE A 197 -1.04 6.80 -15.77
CA ILE A 197 -1.60 5.88 -14.79
C ILE A 197 -0.84 4.57 -14.91
N ILE A 198 -0.23 4.12 -13.81
CA ILE A 198 0.51 2.87 -13.73
C ILE A 198 -0.19 2.00 -12.69
N MET A 199 -0.60 0.82 -13.11
CA MET A 199 -1.22 -0.18 -12.25
C MET A 199 -0.28 -1.38 -12.12
N TYR A 200 -0.13 -1.89 -10.91
CA TYR A 200 0.55 -3.14 -10.62
C TYR A 200 -0.44 -4.14 -10.04
N LYS A 201 -0.67 -5.24 -10.74
CA LYS A 201 -1.55 -6.32 -10.27
C LYS A 201 -0.95 -6.97 -9.03
N LYS A 202 -1.69 -6.96 -7.92
CA LYS A 202 -1.23 -7.52 -6.65
C LYS A 202 -1.03 -9.04 -6.79
N PRO A 203 0.13 -9.59 -6.38
CA PRO A 203 0.31 -11.04 -6.30
C PRO A 203 -0.59 -11.62 -5.21
N GLN A 204 -0.96 -12.90 -5.33
CA GLN A 204 -1.89 -13.54 -4.39
C GLN A 204 -1.41 -13.44 -2.93
N GLN A 205 -0.10 -13.55 -2.68
CA GLN A 205 0.48 -13.42 -1.34
C GLN A 205 0.21 -12.05 -0.70
N LEU A 206 0.20 -10.97 -1.50
CA LEU A 206 -0.15 -9.64 -1.01
C LEU A 206 -1.65 -9.54 -0.69
N LEU A 207 -2.50 -10.09 -1.56
CA LEU A 207 -3.95 -10.11 -1.33
C LEU A 207 -4.32 -10.89 -0.07
N ASP A 208 -3.70 -12.06 0.14
CA ASP A 208 -3.94 -12.90 1.30
C ASP A 208 -3.48 -12.20 2.59
N MET A 209 -2.32 -11.54 2.56
CA MET A 209 -1.80 -10.77 3.69
C MET A 209 -2.69 -9.57 4.02
N GLU A 210 -3.10 -8.77 3.02
CA GLU A 210 -4.01 -7.62 3.23
C GLU A 210 -5.35 -8.07 3.83
N MET A 211 -5.91 -9.16 3.31
CA MET A 211 -7.18 -9.72 3.82
C MET A 211 -7.05 -10.18 5.27
N GLU A 212 -5.99 -10.91 5.61
CA GLU A 212 -5.78 -11.38 6.98
C GLU A 212 -5.45 -10.24 7.94
N TRP A 213 -4.63 -9.29 7.51
CA TRP A 213 -4.31 -8.10 8.30
C TRP A 213 -5.56 -7.27 8.61
N PHE A 214 -6.47 -7.14 7.64
CA PHE A 214 -7.73 -6.44 7.89
C PHE A 214 -8.58 -7.13 8.98
N LYS A 215 -8.56 -8.47 9.08
CA LYS A 215 -9.24 -9.18 10.17
C LYS A 215 -8.61 -8.86 11.53
N GLU A 216 -7.30 -8.72 11.61
CA GLU A 216 -6.62 -8.26 12.84
C GLU A 216 -7.03 -6.83 13.21
N VAL A 217 -7.09 -5.95 12.22
CA VAL A 217 -7.57 -4.57 12.39
C VAL A 217 -9.02 -4.52 12.91
N GLU A 218 -9.90 -5.41 12.45
CA GLU A 218 -11.28 -5.50 12.93
C GLU A 218 -11.40 -5.85 14.41
N LYS A 219 -10.42 -6.56 14.98
CA LYS A 219 -10.39 -6.92 16.42
C LYS A 219 -10.13 -5.71 17.31
N VAL A 220 -9.52 -4.64 16.79
CA VAL A 220 -9.27 -3.41 17.55
C VAL A 220 -10.60 -2.68 17.75
N LYS A 221 -11.02 -2.56 19.02
CA LYS A 221 -12.27 -1.89 19.37
C LYS A 221 -12.12 -0.37 19.19
N PRO A 222 -13.11 0.31 18.57
CA PRO A 222 -13.10 1.77 18.50
C PRO A 222 -13.15 2.38 19.90
N ILE A 223 -12.38 3.45 20.12
CA ILE A 223 -12.54 4.32 21.28
C ILE A 223 -13.89 4.99 21.11
N LYS A 224 -14.81 4.78 22.06
CA LYS A 224 -16.08 5.52 22.12
C LYS A 224 -15.75 6.95 22.54
N ASP A 225 -16.38 7.93 21.91
CA ASP A 225 -16.19 9.36 22.17
C ASP A 225 -15.91 9.65 23.64
N ILE A 226 -14.75 10.24 23.92
CA ILE A 226 -14.45 10.81 25.23
C ILE A 226 -15.49 11.91 25.43
N PRO A 227 -16.30 11.89 26.51
CA PRO A 227 -17.17 13.00 26.82
C PRO A 227 -16.31 14.25 26.90
N ASN A 228 -16.68 15.26 26.12
CA ASN A 228 -15.98 16.53 26.03
C ASN A 228 -16.18 17.30 27.36
N GLU A 229 -15.52 16.87 28.44
CA GLU A 229 -15.43 17.63 29.69
C GLU A 229 -14.35 18.71 29.55
N CYS A 230 -14.54 19.63 28.61
CA CYS A 230 -13.93 20.95 28.71
C CYS A 230 -14.69 21.75 29.78
N LYS A 231 -14.30 21.59 31.04
CA LYS A 231 -14.63 22.56 32.08
C LYS A 231 -13.74 23.77 31.89
N THR A 232 -14.27 24.80 31.24
CA THR A 232 -13.77 26.17 31.40
C THR A 232 -14.00 26.60 32.85
N HIS A 233 -12.91 26.73 33.59
CA HIS A 233 -12.85 27.47 34.85
C HIS A 233 -12.88 28.98 34.59
#